data_AF-A0A350CAX9-F1
#
_entry.id   AF-A0A350CAX9-F1
#
_cell.length_a   1.000
_cell.length_b   1.000
_cell.length_c   1.000
_cell.angle_alpha   90.00
_cell.angle_beta   90.00
_cell.angle_gamma   90.00
#
_symmetry.space_group_name_H-M   'P 1'
#
loop_
_entity.id
_entity.type
_entity.pdbx_description
1 polymer ?
#
loop_
_entity_poly.entity_id
_entity_poly.type
_entity_poly.pdbx_seq_one_letter_code
_entity_poly.pdbx_strand_id
1 'polypeptide(L)'
;MKVTGVDVCPLTGATVDGGWPQGHEPQENLHTLVIVHTDQGLQGFGSCFTSGKLITGAVELLWPLLKGQPANEPERVSEMLHQSTFWQGRGGSVTHAISGIDIALWDIMGKACGQSVSR
;
A
#
# COMPACT_ATOMS: atom_id res chain seq x y z
N MET A 1 15.52 7.22 8.14
CA MET A 1 14.63 7.11 6.97
C MET A 1 13.21 7.00 7.47
N LYS A 2 12.42 8.06 7.30
CA LYS A 2 11.04 8.15 7.79
C LYS A 2 10.07 8.34 6.64
N VAL A 3 8.86 7.81 6.78
CA VAL A 3 7.77 7.99 5.81
C VAL A 3 7.30 9.44 5.81
N THR A 4 7.25 10.05 4.62
CA THR A 4 6.87 11.47 4.41
C THR A 4 5.64 11.66 3.55
N GLY A 5 5.24 10.64 2.77
CA GLY A 5 4.04 10.68 1.94
C GLY A 5 3.63 9.30 1.45
N VAL A 6 2.38 9.20 0.99
CA VAL A 6 1.85 8.03 0.30
C VAL A 6 1.02 8.51 -0.89
N ASP A 7 1.41 8.12 -2.10
CA ASP A 7 0.57 8.30 -3.29
C ASP A 7 -0.29 7.06 -3.54
N VAL A 8 -1.53 7.30 -3.94
CA VAL A 8 -2.49 6.27 -4.34
C VAL A 8 -2.73 6.41 -5.84
N CYS A 9 -2.36 5.40 -6.61
CA CYS A 9 -2.41 5.41 -8.07
C CYS A 9 -3.35 4.32 -8.58
N PRO A 10 -4.63 4.63 -8.80
CA PRO A 10 -5.61 3.67 -9.31
C PRO A 10 -5.30 3.32 -10.76
N LEU A 11 -5.27 2.03 -11.10
CA LEU A 11 -5.03 1.56 -12.46
C LEU A 11 -6.34 1.41 -13.23
N THR A 12 -6.39 1.98 -14.43
CA THR A 12 -7.53 1.93 -15.36
C THR A 12 -7.03 1.92 -16.81
N GLY A 13 -7.93 1.60 -17.75
CA GLY A 13 -7.67 1.64 -19.20
C GLY A 13 -7.26 0.30 -19.81
N ALA A 14 -7.00 -0.72 -18.99
CA ALA A 14 -6.64 -2.07 -19.43
C ALA A 14 -7.02 -3.14 -18.38
N THR A 15 -8.10 -2.90 -17.63
CA THR A 15 -8.58 -3.89 -16.66
C THR A 15 -8.98 -5.15 -17.38
N VAL A 16 -8.37 -6.27 -16.99
CA VAL A 16 -8.59 -7.56 -17.62
C VAL A 16 -9.95 -8.12 -17.21
N ASP A 17 -10.56 -8.88 -18.12
CA ASP A 17 -11.72 -9.68 -17.77
C ASP A 17 -11.30 -10.71 -16.70
N GLY A 18 -11.90 -10.57 -15.51
CA GLY A 18 -11.62 -11.39 -14.35
C GLY A 18 -12.40 -12.70 -14.33
N GLY A 19 -13.21 -12.97 -15.36
CA GLY A 19 -14.04 -14.18 -15.44
C GLY A 19 -15.29 -14.14 -14.57
N TRP A 20 -15.68 -12.94 -14.10
CA TRP A 20 -16.92 -12.76 -13.35
C TRP A 20 -18.13 -12.74 -14.30
N PRO A 21 -19.33 -13.21 -13.89
CA PRO A 21 -20.50 -13.26 -14.76
C PRO A 21 -20.90 -11.91 -15.36
N GLN A 22 -20.61 -10.82 -14.66
CA GLN A 22 -20.89 -9.45 -15.10
C GLN A 22 -19.78 -8.88 -16.00
N GLY A 23 -18.63 -9.56 -16.11
CA GLY A 23 -17.43 -9.05 -16.77
C GLY A 23 -16.82 -7.84 -16.05
N HIS A 24 -15.78 -7.27 -16.65
CA HIS A 24 -15.18 -6.00 -16.26
C HIS A 24 -14.97 -5.12 -17.49
N GLU A 25 -15.17 -3.83 -17.32
CA GLU A 25 -14.86 -2.85 -18.35
C GLU A 25 -13.40 -2.38 -18.21
N PRO A 26 -12.71 -2.02 -19.31
CA PRO A 26 -11.30 -1.59 -19.24
C PRO A 26 -11.06 -0.41 -18.30
N GLN A 27 -12.06 0.46 -18.10
CA GLN A 27 -12.00 1.64 -17.23
C GLN A 27 -12.33 1.33 -15.76
N GLU A 28 -12.80 0.12 -15.44
CA GLU A 28 -13.10 -0.27 -14.07
C GLU A 28 -11.82 -0.37 -13.25
N ASN A 29 -11.80 0.18 -12.04
CA ASN A 29 -10.60 0.20 -11.22
C ASN A 29 -10.66 -0.90 -10.13
N LEU A 30 -9.92 -1.98 -10.36
CA LEU A 30 -9.82 -3.11 -9.42
C LEU A 30 -8.46 -3.19 -8.72
N HIS A 31 -7.44 -2.55 -9.29
CA HIS A 31 -6.07 -2.56 -8.78
C HIS A 31 -5.56 -1.15 -8.53
N THR A 32 -4.82 -0.98 -7.45
CA THR A 32 -4.26 0.31 -7.06
C THR A 32 -2.82 0.13 -6.65
N LEU A 33 -1.92 0.95 -7.19
CA LEU A 33 -0.56 1.04 -6.69
C LEU A 33 -0.49 2.02 -5.51
N VAL A 34 0.37 1.70 -4.55
CA VAL A 34 0.68 2.54 -3.40
C VAL A 34 2.16 2.87 -3.45
N ILE A 35 2.51 4.15 -3.44
CA ILE A 35 3.89 4.61 -3.48
C ILE A 35 4.22 5.30 -2.16
N VAL A 36 5.13 4.72 -1.39
CA VAL A 36 5.56 5.28 -0.11
C VAL A 36 6.82 6.14 -0.33
N HIS A 37 6.81 7.37 0.16
CA HIS A 37 7.91 8.32 0.06
C HIS A 37 8.66 8.45 1.39
N THR A 38 9.96 8.71 1.33
CA THR A 38 10.81 8.89 2.52
C THR A 38 11.51 10.25 2.57
N ASP A 39 11.95 10.64 3.76
CA ASP A 39 12.76 11.85 4.00
C ASP A 39 14.18 11.80 3.41
N GLN A 40 14.61 10.63 2.92
CA GLN A 40 15.91 10.42 2.27
C GLN A 40 15.79 10.27 0.75
N GLY A 41 14.61 10.53 0.17
CA GLY A 41 14.38 10.48 -1.27
C GLY A 41 14.17 9.08 -1.85
N LEU A 42 14.25 8.01 -1.05
CA LEU A 42 13.84 6.68 -1.49
C LEU A 42 12.31 6.58 -1.55
N GLN A 43 11.85 5.81 -2.54
CA GLN A 43 10.44 5.47 -2.75
C GLN A 43 10.27 3.96 -2.86
N GLY A 44 9.16 3.47 -2.29
CA GLY A 44 8.74 2.08 -2.31
C GLY A 44 7.44 1.90 -3.07
N PHE A 45 7.33 0.80 -3.80
CA PHE A 45 6.16 0.48 -4.61
C PHE A 45 5.46 -0.76 -4.06
N GLY A 46 4.18 -0.61 -3.78
CA GLY A 46 3.30 -1.69 -3.38
C GLY A 46 2.03 -1.72 -4.24
N SER A 47 1.26 -2.79 -4.09
CA SER A 47 0.04 -3.00 -4.87
C SER A 47 -1.08 -3.57 -4.03
N CYS A 48 -2.29 -3.11 -4.30
CA CYS A 48 -3.52 -3.60 -3.69
C CYS A 48 -4.48 -4.09 -4.79
N PHE A 49 -5.05 -5.29 -4.61
CA PHE A 49 -6.21 -5.74 -5.38
C PHE A 49 -7.48 -5.12 -4.78
N THR A 50 -7.61 -3.80 -4.89
CA THR A 50 -8.75 -3.01 -4.40
C THR A 50 -8.80 -1.68 -5.12
N SER A 51 -10.01 -1.14 -5.29
CA SER A 51 -10.21 0.15 -5.93
C SER A 51 -9.55 1.30 -5.17
N GLY A 52 -9.08 2.28 -5.92
CA GLY A 52 -8.41 3.48 -5.46
C GLY A 52 -9.27 4.27 -4.49
N LYS A 53 -10.60 4.35 -4.71
CA LYS A 53 -11.51 5.01 -3.77
C LYS A 53 -11.42 4.42 -2.36
N LEU A 54 -11.39 3.09 -2.26
CA LEU A 54 -11.29 2.39 -0.98
C LEU A 54 -9.89 2.51 -0.38
N ILE A 55 -8.85 2.44 -1.22
CA ILE A 55 -7.46 2.57 -0.78
C ILE A 55 -7.16 4.01 -0.31
N THR A 56 -7.66 5.05 -0.99
CA THR A 56 -7.52 6.45 -0.56
C THR A 56 -8.12 6.64 0.84
N GLY A 57 -9.36 6.20 1.06
CA GLY A 57 -9.97 6.32 2.39
C GLY A 57 -9.24 5.52 3.47
N ALA A 58 -8.72 4.34 3.13
CA ALA A 58 -7.90 3.55 4.06
C ALA A 58 -6.55 4.24 4.38
N VAL A 59 -5.87 4.79 3.37
CA VAL A 59 -4.60 5.53 3.57
C VAL A 59 -4.84 6.78 4.41
N GLU A 60 -5.91 7.53 4.18
CA GLU A 60 -6.28 8.69 5.00
C GLU A 60 -6.50 8.31 6.47
N LEU A 61 -7.18 7.19 6.73
CA LEU A 61 -7.36 6.64 8.07
C LEU A 61 -6.02 6.24 8.73
N LEU A 62 -5.11 5.63 7.97
CA LEU A 62 -3.83 5.13 8.46
C LEU A 62 -2.78 6.24 8.59
N TRP A 63 -2.93 7.34 7.86
CA TRP A 63 -1.91 8.39 7.74
C TRP A 63 -1.44 8.98 9.08
N PRO A 64 -2.32 9.29 10.06
CA PRO A 64 -1.88 9.78 11.37
C PRO A 64 -0.96 8.82 12.12
N LEU A 65 -1.05 7.51 11.85
CA LEU A 65 -0.23 6.47 12.46
C LEU A 65 1.05 6.21 11.67
N LEU A 66 0.98 6.34 10.33
CA LEU A 66 2.05 6.02 9.40
C LEU A 66 3.08 7.15 9.23
N LYS A 67 2.64 8.42 9.22
CA LYS A 67 3.54 9.55 8.99
C LYS A 67 4.66 9.58 10.02
N GLY A 68 5.91 9.67 9.54
CA GLY A 68 7.09 9.73 10.41
C GLY A 68 7.57 8.39 10.96
N GLN A 69 6.88 7.28 10.66
CA GLN A 69 7.37 5.93 10.98
C GLN A 69 8.65 5.62 10.20
N PRO A 70 9.55 4.80 10.75
CA PRO A 70 10.73 4.32 10.02
C PRO A 70 10.31 3.47 8.82
N ALA A 71 10.88 3.76 7.66
CA ALA A 71 10.57 3.05 6.42
C ALA A 71 11.41 1.78 6.22
N ASN A 72 12.32 1.48 7.15
CA ASN A 72 13.24 0.34 7.13
C ASN A 72 12.86 -0.74 8.16
N GLU A 73 11.66 -0.67 8.72
CA GLU A 73 11.14 -1.63 9.70
C GLU A 73 9.74 -2.12 9.28
N PRO A 74 9.61 -2.76 8.10
CA PRO A 74 8.33 -3.10 7.48
C PRO A 74 7.39 -3.87 8.43
N GLU A 75 7.87 -4.97 9.01
CA GLU A 75 7.08 -5.82 9.93
C GLU A 75 6.58 -5.06 11.15
N ARG A 76 7.42 -4.20 11.74
CA ARG A 76 7.02 -3.43 12.93
C ARG A 76 5.93 -2.42 12.57
N VAL A 77 6.07 -1.77 11.42
CA VAL A 77 5.10 -0.76 10.98
C VAL A 77 3.78 -1.41 10.58
N SER A 78 3.80 -2.50 9.81
CA SER A 78 2.57 -3.20 9.40
C SER A 78 1.82 -3.78 10.59
N GLU A 79 2.51 -4.42 11.54
CA GLU A 79 1.88 -4.91 12.77
C GLU A 79 1.31 -3.78 13.62
N MET A 80 2.04 -2.67 13.78
CA MET A 80 1.54 -1.49 14.50
C MET A 80 0.26 -0.94 13.87
N LEU A 81 0.20 -0.86 12.54
CA LEU A 81 -1.02 -0.43 11.83
C LEU A 81 -2.16 -1.41 12.08
N HIS A 82 -1.93 -2.71 11.95
CA HIS A 82 -2.94 -3.74 12.21
C HIS A 82 -3.52 -3.65 13.63
N GLN A 83 -2.66 -3.55 14.64
CA GLN A 83 -3.08 -3.45 16.04
C GLN A 83 -3.86 -2.16 16.31
N SER A 84 -3.40 -1.04 15.74
CA SER A 84 -4.03 0.27 15.92
C SER A 84 -5.41 0.35 15.22
N THR A 85 -5.62 -0.43 14.16
CA THR A 85 -6.89 -0.49 13.43
C THR A 85 -7.71 -1.74 13.72
N PHE A 86 -7.45 -2.45 14.82
CA PHE A 86 -8.11 -3.72 15.15
C PHE A 86 -9.64 -3.68 15.01
N TRP A 87 -10.28 -2.63 15.53
CA TRP A 87 -11.75 -2.49 15.47
C TRP A 87 -12.26 -1.86 14.18
N GLN A 88 -11.40 -1.16 13.44
CA GLN A 88 -11.78 -0.37 12.26
C GLN A 88 -11.44 -1.05 10.94
N GLY A 89 -10.63 -2.11 10.94
CA GLY A 89 -9.98 -2.58 9.72
C GLY A 89 -9.37 -3.97 9.76
N ARG A 90 -9.95 -4.91 10.53
CA ARG A 90 -9.53 -6.34 10.59
C ARG A 90 -9.93 -7.14 9.34
N GLY A 91 -9.73 -6.54 8.17
CA GLY A 91 -10.08 -7.07 6.86
C GLY A 91 -10.41 -5.96 5.87
N GLY A 92 -10.68 -6.34 4.62
CA GLY A 92 -11.10 -5.42 3.58
C GLY A 92 -10.07 -4.32 3.27
N SER A 93 -10.55 -3.15 2.89
CA SER A 93 -9.71 -2.07 2.33
C SER A 93 -8.59 -1.60 3.25
N VAL A 94 -8.80 -1.57 4.57
CA VAL A 94 -7.77 -1.16 5.53
C VAL A 94 -6.63 -2.17 5.57
N THR A 95 -6.95 -3.46 5.66
CA THR A 95 -5.94 -4.53 5.60
C THR A 95 -5.23 -4.55 4.25
N HIS A 96 -5.97 -4.37 3.14
CA HIS A 96 -5.37 -4.30 1.81
C HIS A 96 -4.40 -3.12 1.66
N ALA A 97 -4.75 -1.94 2.20
CA ALA A 97 -3.86 -0.79 2.23
C ALA A 97 -2.61 -1.05 3.08
N ILE A 98 -2.76 -1.70 4.26
CA ILE A 98 -1.62 -2.11 5.08
C ILE A 98 -0.71 -3.06 4.31
N SER A 99 -1.25 -4.05 3.59
CA SER A 99 -0.45 -4.93 2.73
C SER A 99 0.28 -4.19 1.61
N GLY A 100 -0.38 -3.23 0.95
CA GLY A 100 0.27 -2.38 -0.06
C GLY A 100 1.41 -1.54 0.52
N ILE A 101 1.22 -0.98 1.71
CA ILE A 101 2.26 -0.24 2.44
C ILE A 101 3.41 -1.18 2.82
N ASP A 102 3.12 -2.36 3.37
CA ASP A 102 4.14 -3.36 3.76
C ASP A 102 5.05 -3.76 2.60
N ILE A 103 4.47 -4.09 1.44
CA ILE A 103 5.22 -4.39 0.21
C ILE A 103 6.12 -3.21 -0.19
N ALA A 104 5.59 -1.98 -0.14
CA ALA A 104 6.37 -0.78 -0.46
C ALA A 104 7.53 -0.55 0.52
N LEU A 105 7.33 -0.83 1.81
CA LEU A 105 8.38 -0.73 2.82
C LEU A 105 9.47 -1.79 2.62
N TRP A 106 9.11 -3.01 2.22
CA TRP A 106 10.09 -4.03 1.82
C TRP A 106 10.91 -3.64 0.59
N ASP A 107 10.26 -3.04 -0.42
CA ASP A 107 10.96 -2.49 -1.58
C ASP A 107 11.95 -1.37 -1.19
N ILE A 108 11.54 -0.44 -0.30
CA ILE A 108 12.44 0.57 0.28
C ILE A 108 13.61 -0.06 1.01
N MET A 109 13.35 -1.07 1.84
CA MET A 109 14.40 -1.75 2.61
C MET A 109 15.41 -2.44 1.69
N GLY A 110 14.95 -3.15 0.65
CA GLY A 110 15.82 -3.74 -0.36
C GLY A 110 16.68 -2.70 -1.06
N LYS A 111 16.09 -1.59 -1.50
CA LYS A 111 16.82 -0.46 -2.11
C LYS A 111 17.85 0.17 -1.16
N ALA A 112 17.48 0.38 0.10
CA ALA A 112 18.37 0.95 1.13
C ALA A 112 19.57 0.04 1.42
N CYS A 113 19.37 -1.27 1.41
CA CYS A 113 20.42 -2.26 1.62
C CYS A 113 21.18 -2.64 0.34
N GLY A 114 20.72 -2.23 -0.84
CA GLY A 114 21.29 -2.67 -2.12
C GLY A 114 21.06 -4.17 -2.39
N GLN A 115 19.95 -4.72 -1.92
CA GLN A 115 19.61 -6.15 -2.00
C GLN A 115 18.22 -6.38 -2.58
N SER A 116 18.02 -7.54 -3.19
CA SER A 116 16.67 -8.00 -3.56
C SER A 116 15.88 -8.38 -2.32
N VAL A 117 14.57 -8.13 -2.31
CA VAL A 117 13.67 -8.52 -1.20
C VAL A 117 13.72 -10.02 -0.88
N SER A 118 14.04 -10.89 -1.84
CA SER A 118 14.07 -12.35 -1.65
C SER A 118 15.33 -12.89 -0.96
N ARG A 119 16.28 -12.04 -0.57
CA ARG A 119 17.57 -12.44 0.01
C ARG A 119 17.68 -11.98 1.45
#